data_AF-A0A7V9C543-F1
#
_entry.id   AF-A0A7V9C543-F1
#
_cell.length_a   1.000
_cell.length_b   1.000
_cell.length_c   1.000
_cell.angle_alpha   90.00
_cell.angle_beta   90.00
_cell.angle_gamma   90.00
#
_symmetry.space_group_name_H-M   'P 1'
#
loop_
_entity.id
_entity.type
_entity.pdbx_description
1 polymer ?
#
loop_
_entity_poly.entity_id
_entity_poly.type
_entity_poly.pdbx_seq_one_letter_code
_entity_poly.pdbx_strand_id
1 'polypeptide(L)'
;MEIIFLSGYTEEEKFEIAKRHLIPKQIAENGLEKDDVKFDRKAIVRIISEYTQEAGLRHLEREIGKVARKVARKKAEREKEFQPIRVGAENVKEYLRNPKIFSEGALKKDQIGIVTGLAWTAVGGDILFIEALKTKGKGKLMLTGQLGEVMQESAQAAFSYAKARAGELGIPDEALENFDIHIHLPEGAIPKDGPSAGITMATALVSVLAQRAVRKDVAMTGEITLRGNVLPVGGVKEKLLAARRAKMKTVILPEPNRRDLEDLPQEVLDDLNFIFVENVRQVFAEALLEAKPAAKAAKKA
;
A
#
# COMPACT_ATOMS: atom_id res chain seq x y z
N MET A 1 10.34 29.33 -14.04
CA MET A 1 11.11 28.41 -13.18
C MET A 1 10.61 27.02 -13.51
N GLU A 2 11.43 26.20 -14.17
CA GLU A 2 11.02 24.86 -14.59
C GLU A 2 11.10 23.92 -13.39
N ILE A 3 10.00 23.22 -13.09
CA ILE A 3 9.91 22.31 -11.94
C ILE A 3 10.24 20.90 -12.44
N ILE A 4 11.35 20.34 -11.96
CA ILE A 4 11.76 18.96 -12.26
C ILE A 4 11.30 18.05 -11.12
N PHE A 5 10.44 17.08 -11.43
CA PHE A 5 9.99 16.08 -10.46
C PHE A 5 10.95 14.89 -10.46
N LEU A 6 11.49 14.55 -9.28
CA LEU A 6 12.32 13.36 -9.09
C LEU A 6 11.47 12.23 -8.50
N SER A 7 11.40 11.10 -9.20
CA SER A 7 10.68 9.92 -8.71
C SER A 7 11.40 9.26 -7.52
N GLY A 8 10.65 8.50 -6.72
CA GLY A 8 11.22 7.65 -5.67
C GLY A 8 12.07 6.51 -6.22
N TYR A 9 12.89 5.92 -5.34
CA TYR A 9 13.77 4.79 -5.66
C TYR A 9 13.12 3.43 -5.33
N THR A 10 13.42 2.41 -6.14
CA THR A 10 13.09 0.99 -5.84
C THR A 10 13.95 0.46 -4.68
N GLU A 11 13.60 -0.69 -4.11
CA GLU A 11 14.42 -1.30 -3.04
C GLU A 11 15.81 -1.70 -3.55
N GLU A 12 15.91 -2.14 -4.81
CA GLU A 12 17.16 -2.49 -5.47
C GLU A 12 18.03 -1.26 -5.74
N GLU A 13 17.44 -0.17 -6.22
CA GLU A 13 18.13 1.11 -6.39
C GLU A 13 18.64 1.62 -5.05
N LYS A 14 17.80 1.60 -4.01
CA LYS A 14 18.20 1.98 -2.65
C LYS A 14 19.33 1.11 -2.13
N PHE A 15 19.30 -0.20 -2.40
CA PHE A 15 20.36 -1.11 -2.02
C PHE A 15 21.69 -0.76 -2.68
N GLU A 16 21.69 -0.55 -4.01
CA GLU A 16 22.91 -0.19 -4.74
C GLU A 16 23.43 1.18 -4.32
N ILE A 17 22.56 2.17 -4.12
CA ILE A 17 22.95 3.50 -3.64
C ILE A 17 23.49 3.42 -2.21
N ALA A 18 22.87 2.64 -1.32
CA ALA A 18 23.36 2.44 0.03
C ALA A 18 24.75 1.82 0.04
N LYS A 19 24.96 0.76 -0.76
CA LYS A 19 26.23 0.04 -0.85
C LYS A 19 27.35 0.91 -1.44
N ARG A 20 27.07 1.63 -2.52
CA ARG A 20 28.08 2.40 -3.28
C ARG A 20 28.37 3.77 -2.66
N HIS A 21 27.40 4.39 -2.01
CA HIS A 21 27.49 5.79 -1.59
C HIS A 21 27.21 6.00 -0.11
N LEU A 22 26.05 5.57 0.41
CA LEU A 22 25.64 5.93 1.77
C LEU A 22 26.52 5.29 2.85
N ILE A 23 26.83 3.99 2.70
CA ILE A 23 27.65 3.25 3.68
C ILE A 23 29.08 3.80 3.72
N PRO A 24 29.81 3.94 2.58
CA PRO A 24 31.15 4.54 2.60
C PRO A 24 31.16 5.96 3.19
N LYS A 25 30.15 6.78 2.85
CA LYS A 25 30.00 8.12 3.39
C LYS A 25 29.82 8.10 4.91
N GLN A 26 28.89 7.29 5.42
CA GLN A 26 28.63 7.21 6.86
C GLN A 26 29.79 6.58 7.64
N ILE A 27 30.57 5.66 7.06
CA ILE A 27 31.80 5.16 7.67
C ILE A 27 32.81 6.30 7.85
N ALA A 28 33.07 7.06 6.78
CA ALA A 28 34.02 8.17 6.81
C ALA A 28 33.59 9.30 7.77
N GLU A 29 32.31 9.72 7.71
CA GLU A 29 31.77 10.78 8.58
C GLU A 29 31.81 10.44 10.08
N ASN A 30 31.85 9.15 10.42
CA ASN A 30 31.93 8.68 11.81
C ASN A 30 33.34 8.27 12.23
N GLY A 31 34.37 8.58 11.43
CA GLY A 31 35.76 8.32 11.76
C GLY A 31 36.12 6.83 11.81
N LEU A 32 35.36 5.99 11.11
CA LEU A 32 35.63 4.56 10.99
C LEU A 32 36.49 4.28 9.76
N GLU A 33 37.32 3.25 9.85
CA GLU A 33 38.03 2.67 8.72
C GLU A 33 37.11 1.74 7.93
N LYS A 34 37.43 1.53 6.64
CA LYS A 34 36.60 0.75 5.72
C LYS A 34 36.35 -0.69 6.19
N ASP A 35 37.30 -1.26 6.92
CA ASP A 35 37.20 -2.63 7.43
C ASP A 35 36.66 -2.72 8.87
N ASP A 36 36.45 -1.60 9.57
CA ASP A 36 35.88 -1.61 10.93
C ASP A 36 34.43 -2.13 10.96
N VAL A 37 33.68 -1.90 9.87
CA VAL A 37 32.29 -2.33 9.76
C VAL A 37 31.94 -2.79 8.35
N LYS A 38 31.34 -3.98 8.26
CA LYS A 38 30.83 -4.54 6.99
C LYS A 38 29.35 -4.87 7.12
N PHE A 39 28.56 -4.32 6.21
CA PHE A 39 27.14 -4.62 6.11
C PHE A 39 26.91 -5.76 5.12
N ASP A 40 26.25 -6.82 5.58
CA ASP A 40 25.80 -7.88 4.67
C ASP A 40 24.63 -7.40 3.83
N ARG A 41 24.46 -7.99 2.63
CA ARG A 41 23.32 -7.71 1.75
C ARG A 41 21.99 -7.79 2.50
N LYS A 42 21.79 -8.86 3.28
CA LYS A 42 20.55 -9.09 4.05
C LYS A 42 20.33 -8.01 5.12
N ALA A 43 21.39 -7.43 5.68
CA ALA A 43 21.25 -6.34 6.65
C ALA A 43 20.78 -5.05 5.98
N ILE A 44 21.36 -4.70 4.84
CA ILE A 44 20.97 -3.49 4.07
C ILE A 44 19.51 -3.60 3.64
N VAL A 45 19.12 -4.73 3.05
CA VAL A 45 17.72 -5.00 2.65
C VAL A 45 16.79 -4.87 3.87
N ARG A 46 17.17 -5.44 5.01
CA ARG A 46 16.37 -5.35 6.23
C ARG A 46 16.23 -3.92 6.75
N ILE A 47 17.28 -3.09 6.67
CA ILE A 47 17.21 -1.67 7.05
C ILE A 47 16.22 -0.95 6.13
N ILE A 48 16.31 -1.19 4.82
CA ILE A 48 15.40 -0.60 3.83
C ILE A 48 13.95 -0.98 4.14
N SER A 49 13.65 -2.27 4.36
CA SER A 49 12.29 -2.77 4.49
C SER A 49 11.65 -2.58 5.88
N GLU A 50 12.43 -2.67 6.96
CA GLU A 50 11.90 -2.71 8.34
C GLU A 50 12.18 -1.44 9.16
N TYR A 51 13.07 -0.58 8.67
CA TYR A 51 13.50 0.63 9.39
C TYR A 51 13.33 1.92 8.59
N THR A 52 12.97 1.85 7.29
CA THR A 52 12.71 3.04 6.45
C THR A 52 11.38 2.94 5.68
N GLN A 53 10.61 4.03 5.64
CA GLN A 53 9.39 4.18 4.85
C GLN A 53 9.43 5.56 4.22
N GLU A 54 9.98 5.64 3.00
CA GLU A 54 10.16 6.88 2.24
C GLU A 54 10.33 6.55 0.76
N ALA A 55 10.03 7.48 -0.14
CA ALA A 55 10.44 7.38 -1.54
C ALA A 55 11.95 7.62 -1.74
N GLY A 56 12.56 8.45 -0.88
CA GLY A 56 13.97 8.86 -0.95
C GLY A 56 14.94 7.95 -0.18
N LEU A 57 16.03 8.55 0.28
CA LEU A 57 17.16 7.87 0.96
C LEU A 57 17.54 8.52 2.30
N ARG A 58 16.84 9.57 2.74
CA ARG A 58 17.26 10.40 3.89
C ARG A 58 17.12 9.63 5.20
N HIS A 59 16.02 8.90 5.37
CA HIS A 59 15.83 8.04 6.51
C HIS A 59 16.79 6.85 6.47
N LEU A 60 17.02 6.26 5.30
CA LEU A 60 18.00 5.19 5.09
C LEU A 60 19.41 5.61 5.51
N GLU A 61 19.87 6.77 5.05
CA GLU A 61 21.16 7.34 5.44
C GLU A 61 21.25 7.55 6.96
N ARG A 62 20.18 8.07 7.59
CA ARG A 62 20.12 8.27 9.05
C ARG A 62 20.22 6.96 9.82
N GLU A 63 19.53 5.90 9.38
CA GLU A 63 19.62 4.60 10.06
C GLU A 63 21.00 3.96 9.87
N ILE A 64 21.59 4.01 8.67
CA ILE A 64 22.98 3.57 8.44
C ILE A 64 23.94 4.34 9.36
N GLY A 65 23.81 5.66 9.46
CA GLY A 65 24.62 6.49 10.35
C GLY A 65 24.43 6.19 11.85
N LYS A 66 23.26 5.72 12.27
CA LYS A 66 23.07 5.23 13.65
C LYS A 66 23.84 3.95 13.93
N VAL A 67 23.90 3.04 12.96
CA VAL A 67 24.74 1.84 13.07
C VAL A 67 26.21 2.23 13.15
N ALA A 68 26.69 3.08 12.23
CA ALA A 68 28.07 3.56 12.21
C ALA A 68 28.47 4.24 13.54
N ARG A 69 27.65 5.18 14.05
CA ARG A 69 27.91 5.81 15.37
C ARG A 69 28.03 4.83 16.52
N LYS A 70 27.20 3.79 16.55
CA LYS A 70 27.27 2.77 17.60
C LYS A 70 28.55 1.94 17.48
N VAL A 71 29.01 1.65 16.27
CA VAL A 71 30.30 0.97 16.05
C VAL A 71 31.46 1.88 16.45
N ALA A 72 31.45 3.14 16.04
CA ALA A 72 32.46 4.13 16.42
C ALA A 72 32.57 4.28 17.95
N ARG A 73 31.44 4.33 18.65
CA ARG A 73 31.41 4.32 20.12
C ARG A 73 32.06 3.06 20.69
N LYS A 74 31.76 1.87 20.16
CA LYS A 74 32.40 0.62 20.61
C LYS A 74 33.92 0.62 20.37
N LYS A 75 34.38 1.15 19.22
CA LYS A 75 35.82 1.30 18.91
C LYS A 75 36.49 2.25 19.90
N ALA A 76 35.89 3.40 20.19
CA ALA A 76 36.41 4.37 21.13
C ALA A 76 36.45 3.86 22.59
N GLU A 77 35.46 3.08 23.03
CA GLU A 77 35.42 2.51 24.38
C GLU A 77 36.46 1.39 24.59
N ARG A 78 36.85 0.66 23.54
CA ARG A 78 37.73 -0.53 23.62
C ARG A 78 38.69 -0.64 22.44
N GLU A 79 39.48 0.39 22.21
CA GLU A 79 40.32 0.53 21.01
C GLU A 79 41.28 -0.65 20.78
N LYS A 80 41.93 -1.16 21.85
CA LYS A 80 42.91 -2.27 21.76
C LYS A 80 42.27 -3.65 21.53
N GLU A 81 40.98 -3.81 21.83
CA GLU A 81 40.24 -5.07 21.69
C GLU A 81 39.26 -5.03 20.52
N PHE A 82 39.22 -3.91 19.78
CA PHE A 82 38.25 -3.71 18.74
C PHE A 82 38.47 -4.72 17.59
N GLN A 83 37.40 -5.43 17.26
CA GLN A 83 37.37 -6.36 16.14
C GLN A 83 36.40 -5.83 15.08
N PRO A 84 36.71 -5.99 13.78
CA PRO A 84 35.80 -5.69 12.69
C PRO A 84 34.40 -6.25 12.92
N ILE A 85 33.39 -5.37 12.84
CA ILE A 85 32.00 -5.74 13.09
C ILE A 85 31.30 -6.07 11.78
N ARG A 86 30.74 -7.27 11.71
CA ARG A 86 29.83 -7.66 10.64
C ARG A 86 28.38 -7.41 11.05
N VAL A 87 27.70 -6.53 10.33
CA VAL A 87 26.28 -6.24 10.52
C VAL A 87 25.49 -7.12 9.56
N GLY A 88 24.87 -8.16 10.12
CA GLY A 88 23.98 -9.10 9.45
C GLY A 88 22.51 -8.82 9.74
N ALA A 89 21.63 -9.60 9.13
CA ALA A 89 20.19 -9.46 9.36
C ALA A 89 19.80 -9.68 10.82
N GLU A 90 20.46 -10.60 11.54
CA GLU A 90 20.06 -10.98 12.91
C GLU A 90 20.48 -9.98 13.98
N ASN A 91 21.65 -9.36 13.82
CA ASN A 91 22.23 -8.43 14.81
C ASN A 91 21.92 -6.95 14.49
N VAL A 92 21.31 -6.61 13.35
CA VAL A 92 20.93 -5.23 13.03
C VAL A 92 20.06 -4.58 14.13
N LYS A 93 19.22 -5.40 14.79
CA LYS A 93 18.36 -4.98 15.92
C LYS A 93 19.15 -4.51 17.14
N GLU A 94 20.37 -4.96 17.34
CA GLU A 94 21.23 -4.46 18.43
C GLU A 94 21.62 -2.99 18.19
N TYR A 95 21.72 -2.61 16.91
CA TYR A 95 22.08 -1.27 16.49
C TYR A 95 20.84 -0.37 16.30
N LEU A 96 19.76 -0.87 15.74
CA LEU A 96 18.57 -0.04 15.43
C LEU A 96 17.38 -0.25 16.36
N ARG A 97 17.50 -1.16 17.35
CA ARG A 97 16.41 -1.67 18.19
C ARG A 97 15.40 -2.47 17.36
N ASN A 98 14.23 -2.75 17.94
CA ASN A 98 13.14 -3.42 17.23
C ASN A 98 12.76 -2.66 15.96
N PRO A 99 12.33 -3.36 14.90
CA PRO A 99 11.75 -2.76 13.71
C PRO A 99 10.73 -1.69 14.06
N LYS A 100 10.83 -0.54 13.39
CA LYS A 100 9.91 0.58 13.60
C LYS A 100 8.73 0.53 12.65
N ILE A 101 8.92 -0.13 11.52
CA ILE A 101 7.91 -0.30 10.50
C ILE A 101 7.50 -1.75 10.52
N PHE A 102 6.24 -1.98 10.87
CA PHE A 102 5.61 -3.23 10.55
C PHE A 102 5.31 -3.18 9.05
N SER A 103 5.80 -4.16 8.30
CA SER A 103 5.30 -4.36 6.95
C SER A 103 3.82 -4.71 7.12
N GLU A 104 2.94 -3.73 6.92
CA GLU A 104 1.54 -4.00 6.60
C GLU A 104 1.56 -4.63 5.20
N GLY A 105 1.89 -5.92 5.18
CA GLY A 105 1.86 -6.70 3.95
C GLY A 105 0.42 -6.93 3.51
N ALA A 106 0.29 -7.65 2.40
CA ALA A 106 -0.99 -8.17 1.93
C ALA A 106 -1.87 -8.73 3.04
N LEU A 107 -3.18 -8.54 2.90
CA LEU A 107 -4.17 -9.15 3.78
C LEU A 107 -3.91 -10.67 3.87
N LYS A 108 -3.99 -11.23 5.07
CA LYS A 108 -3.67 -12.66 5.29
C LYS A 108 -4.66 -13.60 4.59
N LYS A 109 -5.92 -13.18 4.47
CA LYS A 109 -7.04 -13.93 3.90
C LYS A 109 -7.96 -13.01 3.10
N ASP A 110 -8.75 -13.59 2.20
CA ASP A 110 -9.82 -12.88 1.51
C ASP A 110 -10.89 -12.46 2.51
N GLN A 111 -11.41 -11.24 2.39
CA GLN A 111 -12.34 -10.67 3.37
C GLN A 111 -13.48 -9.93 2.68
N ILE A 112 -14.65 -9.97 3.32
CA ILE A 112 -15.80 -9.17 2.90
C ILE A 112 -15.58 -7.75 3.43
N GLY A 113 -15.75 -6.77 2.55
CA GLY A 113 -15.72 -5.35 2.88
C GLY A 113 -14.35 -4.76 3.12
N ILE A 114 -13.26 -5.47 2.89
CA ILE A 114 -11.91 -4.90 2.97
C ILE A 114 -11.26 -4.98 1.59
N VAL A 115 -10.86 -3.83 1.06
CA VAL A 115 -10.26 -3.71 -0.28
C VAL A 115 -8.95 -2.94 -0.18
N THR A 116 -7.91 -3.44 -0.84
CA THR A 116 -6.62 -2.74 -0.96
C THR A 116 -6.70 -1.70 -2.08
N GLY A 117 -6.66 -0.42 -1.73
CA GLY A 117 -6.49 0.70 -2.64
C GLY A 117 -5.03 1.14 -2.75
N LEU A 118 -4.69 1.84 -3.82
CA LEU A 118 -3.39 2.49 -4.00
C LEU A 118 -3.55 4.01 -3.94
N ALA A 119 -2.79 4.66 -3.06
CA ALA A 119 -2.79 6.09 -2.88
C ALA A 119 -1.45 6.71 -3.27
N TRP A 120 -1.51 7.99 -3.60
CA TRP A 120 -0.34 8.83 -3.78
C TRP A 120 -0.32 9.87 -2.66
N THR A 121 0.79 9.94 -1.93
CA THR A 121 1.00 10.86 -0.82
C THR A 121 2.19 11.76 -1.11
N ALA A 122 2.37 12.81 -0.31
CA ALA A 122 3.51 13.71 -0.42
C ALA A 122 4.88 13.02 -0.23
N VAL A 123 4.92 11.83 0.36
CA VAL A 123 6.16 11.05 0.60
C VAL A 123 6.34 9.87 -0.35
N GLY A 124 5.42 9.72 -1.32
CA GLY A 124 5.41 8.64 -2.31
C GLY A 124 4.10 7.84 -2.30
N GLY A 125 4.09 6.70 -2.98
CA GLY A 125 2.92 5.84 -3.05
C GLY A 125 2.75 5.01 -1.79
N ASP A 126 1.50 4.76 -1.42
CA ASP A 126 1.14 3.89 -0.31
C ASP A 126 -0.06 2.99 -0.62
N ILE A 127 -0.21 1.93 0.18
CA ILE A 127 -1.43 1.12 0.18
C ILE A 127 -2.43 1.68 1.19
N LEU A 128 -3.72 1.55 0.90
CA LEU A 128 -4.79 1.89 1.84
C LEU A 128 -5.76 0.72 1.94
N PHE A 129 -6.13 0.34 3.16
CA PHE A 129 -7.20 -0.62 3.36
C PHE A 129 -8.52 0.13 3.52
N ILE A 130 -9.38 0.06 2.51
CA ILE A 130 -10.73 0.60 2.62
C ILE A 130 -11.61 -0.45 3.27
N GLU A 131 -12.18 -0.10 4.41
CA GLU A 131 -13.07 -0.97 5.18
C GLU A 131 -14.51 -0.52 5.00
N ALA A 132 -15.40 -1.47 4.79
CA ALA A 132 -16.83 -1.25 4.72
C ALA A 132 -17.54 -2.29 5.60
N LEU A 133 -18.55 -1.84 6.32
CA LEU A 133 -19.43 -2.69 7.12
C LEU A 133 -20.88 -2.26 6.95
N LYS A 134 -21.80 -3.21 7.13
CA LYS A 134 -23.24 -2.93 7.17
C LYS A 134 -23.81 -3.19 8.55
N THR A 135 -24.65 -2.29 9.01
CA THR A 135 -25.38 -2.40 10.29
C THR A 135 -26.88 -2.24 10.01
N LYS A 136 -27.74 -2.81 10.85
CA LYS A 136 -29.19 -2.61 10.69
C LYS A 136 -29.51 -1.11 10.78
N GLY A 137 -30.26 -0.61 9.82
CA GLY A 137 -30.44 0.83 9.62
C GLY A 137 -31.52 1.16 8.60
N LYS A 138 -31.40 2.32 7.96
CA LYS A 138 -32.38 2.87 7.01
C LYS A 138 -31.75 3.21 5.65
N GLY A 139 -30.68 2.53 5.25
CA GLY A 139 -30.04 2.74 3.94
C GLY A 139 -29.07 3.94 3.87
N LYS A 140 -28.58 4.44 5.01
CA LYS A 140 -27.64 5.58 5.06
C LYS A 140 -26.21 5.17 4.73
N LEU A 141 -25.47 6.08 4.10
CA LEU A 141 -24.03 5.97 3.90
C LEU A 141 -23.30 6.86 4.92
N MET A 142 -22.43 6.26 5.72
CA MET A 142 -21.57 6.93 6.69
C MET A 142 -20.11 6.81 6.25
N LEU A 143 -19.36 7.91 6.35
CA LEU A 143 -17.98 8.00 5.89
C LEU A 143 -17.08 8.49 7.02
N THR A 144 -15.94 7.84 7.25
CA THR A 144 -14.95 8.23 8.27
C THR A 144 -13.53 8.00 7.78
N GLY A 145 -12.53 8.65 8.41
CA GLY A 145 -11.12 8.51 8.03
C GLY A 145 -10.46 9.79 7.52
N GLN A 146 -10.99 10.97 7.88
CA GLN A 146 -10.56 12.29 7.37
C GLN A 146 -10.63 12.40 5.85
N LEU A 147 -11.79 12.11 5.28
CA LEU A 147 -12.02 12.21 3.84
C LEU A 147 -12.32 13.66 3.43
N GLY A 148 -11.60 14.16 2.43
CA GLY A 148 -11.92 15.44 1.78
C GLY A 148 -13.20 15.35 0.93
N GLU A 149 -13.63 16.50 0.40
CA GLU A 149 -14.89 16.63 -0.32
C GLU A 149 -14.93 15.77 -1.59
N VAL A 150 -13.83 15.75 -2.37
CA VAL A 150 -13.75 14.97 -3.63
C VAL A 150 -13.86 13.47 -3.35
N MET A 151 -13.25 13.02 -2.27
CA MET A 151 -13.33 11.62 -1.86
C MET A 151 -14.72 11.24 -1.37
N GLN A 152 -15.41 12.14 -0.66
CA GLN A 152 -16.81 11.94 -0.24
C GLN A 152 -17.75 11.86 -1.46
N GLU A 153 -17.59 12.73 -2.45
CA GLU A 153 -18.33 12.66 -3.71
C GLU A 153 -18.10 11.35 -4.45
N SER A 154 -16.84 10.88 -4.49
CA SER A 154 -16.49 9.59 -5.10
C SER A 154 -17.17 8.42 -4.39
N ALA A 155 -17.27 8.46 -3.06
CA ALA A 155 -18.00 7.45 -2.28
C ALA A 155 -19.51 7.47 -2.59
N GLN A 156 -20.09 8.67 -2.74
CA GLN A 156 -21.50 8.82 -3.10
C GLN A 156 -21.79 8.34 -4.53
N ALA A 157 -20.89 8.59 -5.48
CA ALA A 157 -20.99 8.11 -6.85
C ALA A 157 -20.95 6.57 -6.90
N ALA A 158 -20.01 5.97 -6.17
CA ALA A 158 -19.91 4.52 -6.03
C ALA A 158 -21.18 3.89 -5.42
N PHE A 159 -21.73 4.51 -4.37
CA PHE A 159 -22.96 4.05 -3.73
C PHE A 159 -24.18 4.17 -4.65
N SER A 160 -24.30 5.27 -5.37
CA SER A 160 -25.37 5.48 -6.35
C SER A 160 -25.31 4.47 -7.49
N TYR A 161 -24.10 4.15 -7.98
CA TYR A 161 -23.91 3.11 -8.98
C TYR A 161 -24.34 1.73 -8.46
N ALA A 162 -23.90 1.35 -7.25
CA ALA A 162 -24.24 0.07 -6.64
C ALA A 162 -25.76 -0.09 -6.44
N LYS A 163 -26.44 0.98 -6.01
CA LYS A 163 -27.91 1.04 -5.90
C LYS A 163 -28.59 0.87 -7.25
N ALA A 164 -28.17 1.61 -8.27
CA ALA A 164 -28.78 1.58 -9.60
C ALA A 164 -28.61 0.24 -10.32
N ARG A 165 -27.62 -0.58 -9.91
CA ARG A 165 -27.28 -1.87 -10.54
C ARG A 165 -27.41 -3.05 -9.57
N ALA A 166 -28.19 -2.91 -8.50
CA ALA A 166 -28.31 -3.89 -7.43
C ALA A 166 -28.60 -5.31 -7.94
N GLY A 167 -29.59 -5.45 -8.82
CA GLY A 167 -29.98 -6.73 -9.42
C GLY A 167 -28.88 -7.39 -10.25
N GLU A 168 -28.16 -6.61 -11.07
CA GLU A 168 -27.02 -7.10 -11.87
C GLU A 168 -25.84 -7.52 -10.98
N LEU A 169 -25.70 -6.90 -9.81
CA LEU A 169 -24.59 -7.12 -8.89
C LEU A 169 -24.87 -8.22 -7.84
N GLY A 170 -26.06 -8.82 -7.86
CA GLY A 170 -26.48 -9.82 -6.88
C GLY A 170 -26.67 -9.24 -5.48
N ILE A 171 -27.02 -7.95 -5.38
CA ILE A 171 -27.31 -7.28 -4.12
C ILE A 171 -28.80 -7.45 -3.80
N PRO A 172 -29.18 -8.06 -2.67
CA PRO A 172 -30.58 -8.13 -2.25
C PRO A 172 -31.15 -6.74 -1.95
N ASP A 173 -32.39 -6.46 -2.36
CA ASP A 173 -33.05 -5.16 -2.11
C ASP A 173 -33.09 -4.83 -0.61
N GLU A 174 -33.30 -5.84 0.23
CA GLU A 174 -33.28 -5.74 1.69
C GLU A 174 -31.94 -5.21 2.23
N ALA A 175 -30.83 -5.49 1.53
CA ALA A 175 -29.51 -5.02 1.92
C ALA A 175 -29.33 -3.51 1.69
N LEU A 176 -30.13 -2.89 0.80
CA LEU A 176 -30.09 -1.47 0.50
C LEU A 176 -31.03 -0.64 1.37
N GLU A 177 -32.18 -1.22 1.76
CA GLU A 177 -33.21 -0.51 2.54
C GLU A 177 -33.01 -0.67 4.04
N ASN A 178 -32.67 -1.87 4.50
CA ASN A 178 -32.69 -2.22 5.93
C ASN A 178 -31.32 -2.11 6.61
N PHE A 179 -30.29 -1.68 5.87
CA PHE A 179 -28.94 -1.57 6.40
C PHE A 179 -28.32 -0.21 6.10
N ASP A 180 -27.70 0.38 7.12
CA ASP A 180 -26.76 1.48 6.93
C ASP A 180 -25.39 0.90 6.57
N ILE A 181 -24.64 1.62 5.75
CA ILE A 181 -23.29 1.25 5.33
C ILE A 181 -22.32 2.28 5.89
N HIS A 182 -21.22 1.79 6.47
CA HIS A 182 -20.15 2.63 6.96
C HIS A 182 -18.87 2.29 6.22
N ILE A 183 -18.31 3.26 5.50
CA ILE A 183 -16.98 3.18 4.92
C ILE A 183 -15.98 3.90 5.85
N HIS A 184 -14.90 3.21 6.18
CA HIS A 184 -13.80 3.71 6.98
C HIS A 184 -12.49 3.60 6.20
N LEU A 185 -11.73 4.69 6.17
CA LEU A 185 -10.35 4.68 5.72
C LEU A 185 -9.44 4.91 6.94
N PRO A 186 -8.72 3.88 7.42
CA PRO A 186 -7.77 3.96 8.52
C PRO A 186 -6.71 5.05 8.30
N GLU A 187 -5.94 5.36 9.34
CA GLU A 187 -5.03 6.53 9.42
C GLU A 187 -5.77 7.87 9.47
N GLY A 188 -6.70 8.00 10.41
CA GLY A 188 -7.53 9.20 10.56
C GLY A 188 -6.82 10.47 11.04
N ALA A 189 -5.48 10.57 10.93
CA ALA A 189 -4.71 11.78 11.21
C ALA A 189 -4.13 12.44 9.94
N ILE A 190 -4.17 11.73 8.81
CA ILE A 190 -3.68 12.21 7.52
C ILE A 190 -4.92 12.44 6.63
N PRO A 191 -5.17 13.68 6.18
CA PRO A 191 -6.25 13.96 5.25
C PRO A 191 -6.09 13.14 3.97
N LYS A 192 -7.18 12.50 3.53
CA LYS A 192 -7.23 11.70 2.30
C LYS A 192 -8.21 12.37 1.36
N ASP A 193 -7.70 12.88 0.25
CA ASP A 193 -8.53 13.53 -0.74
C ASP A 193 -8.10 13.16 -2.16
N GLY A 194 -9.07 13.18 -3.07
CA GLY A 194 -8.90 12.83 -4.47
C GLY A 194 -9.75 11.62 -4.93
N PRO A 195 -10.03 11.53 -6.23
CA PRO A 195 -11.03 10.60 -6.75
C PRO A 195 -10.52 9.17 -6.98
N SER A 196 -9.21 8.95 -6.84
CA SER A 196 -8.52 7.73 -7.30
C SER A 196 -8.84 6.44 -6.54
N ALA A 197 -9.68 6.51 -5.49
CA ALA A 197 -10.19 5.37 -4.74
C ALA A 197 -11.65 5.01 -5.09
N GLY A 198 -12.23 5.62 -6.12
CA GLY A 198 -13.63 5.42 -6.52
C GLY A 198 -13.97 3.96 -6.77
N ILE A 199 -13.17 3.25 -7.57
CA ILE A 199 -13.40 1.82 -7.86
C ILE A 199 -13.16 0.94 -6.62
N THR A 200 -12.26 1.36 -5.72
CA THR A 200 -11.95 0.68 -4.47
C THR A 200 -13.13 0.74 -3.51
N MET A 201 -13.72 1.93 -3.35
CA MET A 201 -14.93 2.13 -2.54
C MET A 201 -16.14 1.41 -3.14
N ALA A 202 -16.32 1.45 -4.46
CA ALA A 202 -17.37 0.70 -5.14
C ALA A 202 -17.24 -0.81 -4.88
N THR A 203 -16.03 -1.34 -4.94
CA THR A 203 -15.77 -2.76 -4.67
C THR A 203 -16.06 -3.12 -3.22
N ALA A 204 -15.68 -2.26 -2.26
CA ALA A 204 -15.95 -2.48 -0.84
C ALA A 204 -17.46 -2.49 -0.54
N LEU A 205 -18.20 -1.55 -1.15
CA LEU A 205 -19.66 -1.47 -1.06
C LEU A 205 -20.33 -2.73 -1.60
N VAL A 206 -20.00 -3.13 -2.84
CA VAL A 206 -20.58 -4.32 -3.47
C VAL A 206 -20.21 -5.58 -2.68
N SER A 207 -18.98 -5.67 -2.18
CA SER A 207 -18.53 -6.78 -1.33
C SER A 207 -19.43 -6.98 -0.11
N VAL A 208 -19.68 -5.92 0.66
CA VAL A 208 -20.51 -5.97 1.88
C VAL A 208 -21.98 -6.24 1.55
N LEU A 209 -22.50 -5.59 0.52
CA LEU A 209 -23.90 -5.70 0.14
C LEU A 209 -24.23 -7.09 -0.42
N ALA A 210 -23.43 -7.58 -1.38
CA ALA A 210 -23.60 -8.88 -2.01
C ALA A 210 -22.98 -10.05 -1.23
N GLN A 211 -22.31 -9.78 -0.09
CA GLN A 211 -21.61 -10.80 0.73
C GLN A 211 -20.56 -11.60 -0.07
N ARG A 212 -19.82 -10.90 -0.92
CA ARG A 212 -18.75 -11.46 -1.76
C ARG A 212 -17.40 -11.03 -1.21
N ALA A 213 -16.53 -11.99 -0.90
CA ALA A 213 -15.19 -11.66 -0.39
C ALA A 213 -14.33 -11.05 -1.50
N VAL A 214 -13.47 -10.10 -1.12
CA VAL A 214 -12.50 -9.47 -2.01
C VAL A 214 -11.19 -10.24 -1.93
N ARG A 215 -10.58 -10.47 -3.08
CA ARG A 215 -9.26 -11.10 -3.18
C ARG A 215 -8.20 -10.30 -2.43
N LYS A 216 -7.46 -10.98 -1.55
CA LYS A 216 -6.43 -10.37 -0.69
C LYS A 216 -5.18 -9.88 -1.43
N ASP A 217 -4.94 -10.42 -2.62
CA ASP A 217 -3.74 -10.22 -3.42
C ASP A 217 -3.91 -9.19 -4.55
N VAL A 218 -5.09 -8.56 -4.61
CA VAL A 218 -5.46 -7.53 -5.59
C VAL A 218 -5.41 -6.16 -4.94
N ALA A 219 -4.71 -5.23 -5.58
CA ALA A 219 -4.81 -3.80 -5.31
C ALA A 219 -5.40 -3.06 -6.51
N MET A 220 -6.03 -1.91 -6.27
CA MET A 220 -6.68 -1.16 -7.34
C MET A 220 -6.63 0.36 -7.14
N THR A 221 -6.63 1.09 -8.24
CA THR A 221 -6.80 2.55 -8.27
C THR A 221 -7.58 2.94 -9.52
N GLY A 222 -8.42 3.96 -9.40
CA GLY A 222 -9.29 4.40 -10.48
C GLY A 222 -10.40 5.29 -9.96
N GLU A 223 -10.67 6.37 -10.68
CA GLU A 223 -11.85 7.18 -10.44
C GLU A 223 -13.08 6.48 -11.05
N ILE A 224 -14.24 6.65 -10.41
CA ILE A 224 -15.51 6.07 -10.86
C ILE A 224 -16.51 7.17 -11.22
N THR A 225 -17.18 7.00 -12.35
CA THR A 225 -18.32 7.85 -12.72
C THR A 225 -19.65 7.22 -12.32
N LEU A 226 -20.73 8.01 -12.28
CA LEU A 226 -22.10 7.49 -12.05
C LEU A 226 -22.55 6.46 -13.10
N ARG A 227 -21.92 6.43 -14.28
CA ARG A 227 -22.20 5.45 -15.34
C ARG A 227 -21.34 4.18 -15.24
N GLY A 228 -20.41 4.14 -14.28
CA GLY A 228 -19.51 3.01 -14.05
C GLY A 228 -18.25 3.02 -14.91
N ASN A 229 -18.01 4.08 -15.69
CA ASN A 229 -16.72 4.23 -16.39
C ASN A 229 -15.60 4.45 -15.36
N VAL A 230 -14.44 3.87 -15.64
CA VAL A 230 -13.22 4.03 -14.85
C VAL A 230 -12.32 5.05 -15.53
N LEU A 231 -12.00 6.12 -14.80
CA LEU A 231 -11.22 7.25 -15.30
C LEU A 231 -9.75 7.16 -14.86
N PRO A 232 -8.82 7.75 -15.66
CA PRO A 232 -7.40 7.70 -15.36
C PRO A 232 -7.04 8.40 -14.06
N VAL A 233 -5.93 7.96 -13.47
CA VAL A 233 -5.40 8.52 -12.22
C VAL A 233 -3.94 8.94 -12.37
N GLY A 234 -3.49 9.87 -11.53
CA GLY A 234 -2.09 10.26 -11.43
C GLY A 234 -1.26 9.38 -10.49
N GLY A 235 0.06 9.56 -10.55
CA GLY A 235 1.03 8.92 -9.65
C GLY A 235 1.13 7.40 -9.83
N VAL A 236 0.95 6.90 -11.06
CA VAL A 236 0.90 5.47 -11.35
C VAL A 236 2.20 4.78 -10.93
N LYS A 237 3.36 5.36 -11.26
CA LYS A 237 4.66 4.83 -10.87
C LYS A 237 4.78 4.64 -9.36
N GLU A 238 4.48 5.66 -8.58
CA GLU A 238 4.55 5.61 -7.12
C GLU A 238 3.58 4.57 -6.54
N LYS A 239 2.36 4.50 -7.06
CA LYS A 239 1.33 3.54 -6.64
C LYS A 239 1.76 2.09 -6.92
N LEU A 240 2.40 1.83 -8.05
CA LEU A 240 2.88 0.50 -8.41
C LEU A 240 4.08 0.07 -7.55
N LEU A 241 5.00 0.99 -7.25
CA LEU A 241 6.07 0.73 -6.29
C LEU A 241 5.52 0.41 -4.89
N ALA A 242 4.42 1.07 -4.48
CA ALA A 242 3.73 0.76 -3.23
C ALA A 242 3.09 -0.64 -3.26
N ALA A 243 2.40 -0.99 -4.35
CA ALA A 243 1.81 -2.31 -4.54
C ALA A 243 2.86 -3.43 -4.46
N ARG A 244 4.00 -3.24 -5.14
CA ARG A 244 5.15 -4.16 -5.12
C ARG A 244 5.70 -4.32 -3.71
N ARG A 245 5.95 -3.21 -2.99
CA ARG A 245 6.43 -3.21 -1.59
C ARG A 245 5.46 -3.94 -0.66
N ALA A 246 4.16 -3.78 -0.87
CA ALA A 246 3.10 -4.47 -0.14
C ALA A 246 2.91 -5.95 -0.54
N LYS A 247 3.66 -6.43 -1.54
CA LYS A 247 3.60 -7.79 -2.09
C LYS A 247 2.24 -8.13 -2.68
N MET A 248 1.59 -7.15 -3.31
CA MET A 248 0.42 -7.37 -4.14
C MET A 248 0.83 -8.19 -5.37
N LYS A 249 -0.04 -9.09 -5.83
CA LYS A 249 0.22 -9.90 -7.04
C LYS A 249 -0.42 -9.31 -8.27
N THR A 250 -1.56 -8.66 -8.09
CA THR A 250 -2.39 -8.13 -9.17
C THR A 250 -2.73 -6.69 -8.88
N VAL A 251 -2.57 -5.83 -9.88
CA VAL A 251 -2.98 -4.42 -9.82
C VAL A 251 -4.00 -4.13 -10.91
N ILE A 252 -5.17 -3.61 -10.50
CA ILE A 252 -6.21 -3.14 -11.41
C ILE A 252 -5.99 -1.64 -11.67
N LEU A 253 -5.86 -1.28 -12.95
CA LEU A 253 -5.62 0.09 -13.43
C LEU A 253 -6.63 0.50 -14.50
N PRO A 254 -6.93 1.80 -14.63
CA PRO A 254 -7.69 2.31 -15.78
C PRO A 254 -6.96 2.01 -17.09
N GLU A 255 -7.67 1.63 -18.15
CA GLU A 255 -7.09 1.37 -19.49
C GLU A 255 -6.23 2.54 -20.01
N PRO A 256 -6.64 3.82 -19.85
CA PRO A 256 -5.82 4.94 -20.32
C PRO A 256 -4.47 5.08 -19.58
N ASN A 257 -4.32 4.45 -18.40
CA ASN A 257 -3.05 4.44 -17.67
C ASN A 257 -2.06 3.37 -18.14
N ARG A 258 -2.40 2.57 -19.17
CA ARG A 258 -1.47 1.59 -19.76
C ARG A 258 -0.16 2.21 -20.23
N ARG A 259 -0.22 3.41 -20.81
CA ARG A 259 0.94 4.17 -21.27
C ARG A 259 1.92 4.53 -20.16
N ASP A 260 1.43 4.69 -18.92
CA ASP A 260 2.27 5.07 -17.77
C ASP A 260 3.18 3.92 -17.32
N LEU A 261 3.01 2.71 -17.86
CA LEU A 261 3.88 1.56 -17.59
C LEU A 261 5.15 1.57 -18.43
N GLU A 262 5.19 2.31 -19.55
CA GLU A 262 6.36 2.37 -20.43
C GLU A 262 7.59 2.97 -19.72
N ASP A 263 7.36 3.84 -18.73
CA ASP A 263 8.39 4.51 -17.94
C ASP A 263 8.86 3.71 -16.71
N LEU A 264 8.42 2.44 -16.57
CA LEU A 264 8.74 1.61 -15.41
C LEU A 264 9.92 0.66 -15.65
N PRO A 265 10.74 0.42 -14.62
CA PRO A 265 11.76 -0.62 -14.67
C PRO A 265 11.13 -2.00 -14.94
N GLN A 266 11.78 -2.81 -15.79
CA GLN A 266 11.33 -4.15 -16.16
C GLN A 266 11.06 -5.04 -14.92
N GLU A 267 11.87 -4.89 -13.88
CA GLU A 267 11.71 -5.62 -12.61
C GLU A 267 10.35 -5.39 -11.94
N VAL A 268 9.80 -4.18 -12.06
CA VAL A 268 8.47 -3.86 -11.53
C VAL A 268 7.38 -4.47 -12.39
N LEU A 269 7.59 -4.52 -13.70
CA LEU A 269 6.66 -5.11 -14.65
C LEU A 269 6.58 -6.63 -14.50
N ASP A 270 7.69 -7.28 -14.17
CA ASP A 270 7.77 -8.73 -14.01
C ASP A 270 7.17 -9.24 -12.68
N ASP A 271 7.22 -8.42 -11.62
CA ASP A 271 6.74 -8.77 -10.28
C ASP A 271 5.22 -8.62 -10.10
N LEU A 272 4.54 -7.86 -10.99
CA LEU A 272 3.12 -7.51 -10.86
C LEU A 272 2.33 -7.93 -12.10
N ASN A 273 1.13 -8.48 -11.87
CA ASN A 273 0.17 -8.72 -12.96
C ASN A 273 -0.76 -7.51 -13.10
N PHE A 274 -0.85 -6.93 -14.29
CA PHE A 274 -1.68 -5.76 -14.55
C PHE A 274 -2.98 -6.15 -15.23
N ILE A 275 -4.10 -5.67 -14.66
CA ILE A 275 -5.43 -5.79 -15.24
C ILE A 275 -5.91 -4.39 -15.58
N PHE A 276 -6.16 -4.16 -16.86
CA PHE A 276 -6.64 -2.87 -17.34
C PHE A 276 -8.15 -2.90 -17.54
N VAL A 277 -8.82 -1.84 -17.07
CA VAL A 277 -10.27 -1.76 -17.06
C VAL A 277 -10.77 -0.43 -17.59
N GLU A 278 -11.90 -0.48 -18.30
CA GLU A 278 -12.66 0.70 -18.74
C GLU A 278 -13.92 0.88 -17.91
N ASN A 279 -14.43 -0.20 -17.32
CA ASN A 279 -15.68 -0.19 -16.58
C ASN A 279 -15.58 -0.93 -15.24
N VAL A 280 -16.26 -0.41 -14.23
CA VAL A 280 -16.23 -0.95 -12.86
C VAL A 280 -16.74 -2.40 -12.79
N ARG A 281 -17.57 -2.86 -13.73
CA ARG A 281 -17.96 -4.28 -13.80
C ARG A 281 -16.76 -5.21 -14.01
N GLN A 282 -15.77 -4.79 -14.79
CA GLN A 282 -14.54 -5.55 -14.98
C GLN A 282 -13.74 -5.61 -13.67
N VAL A 283 -13.71 -4.51 -12.91
CA VAL A 283 -13.11 -4.47 -11.57
C VAL A 283 -13.76 -5.52 -10.67
N PHE A 284 -15.10 -5.57 -10.65
CA PHE A 284 -15.83 -6.52 -9.81
C PHE A 284 -15.61 -7.98 -10.23
N ALA A 285 -15.52 -8.27 -11.52
CA ALA A 285 -15.24 -9.61 -12.01
C ALA A 285 -13.87 -10.12 -11.55
N GLU A 286 -12.87 -9.24 -11.51
CA GLU A 286 -11.49 -9.60 -11.19
C GLU A 286 -11.20 -9.59 -9.68
N ALA A 287 -11.86 -8.72 -8.92
CA ALA A 287 -11.59 -8.50 -7.50
C ALA A 287 -12.52 -9.29 -6.56
N LEU A 288 -13.78 -9.54 -6.92
CA LEU A 288 -14.77 -10.15 -6.03
C LEU A 288 -14.93 -11.64 -6.32
N LEU A 289 -14.73 -12.46 -5.28
CA LEU A 289 -15.04 -13.88 -5.32
C LEU A 289 -16.55 -14.12 -5.43
N GLU A 290 -16.93 -15.33 -5.83
CA GLU A 290 -18.32 -15.75 -5.79
C GLU A 290 -18.86 -15.71 -4.36
N ALA A 291 -20.16 -15.40 -4.23
CA ALA A 291 -20.82 -15.38 -2.94
C ALA A 291 -20.76 -16.80 -2.34
N LYS A 292 -20.15 -16.94 -1.16
CA LYS A 292 -20.24 -18.22 -0.44
C LYS A 292 -21.70 -18.43 -0.03
N PRO A 293 -22.29 -19.62 -0.24
CA PRO A 293 -23.61 -19.92 0.27
C PRO A 293 -23.63 -19.62 1.77
N ALA A 294 -24.64 -18.88 2.24
CA ALA A 294 -24.78 -18.59 3.66
C ALA A 294 -24.71 -19.92 4.42
N ALA A 295 -23.72 -20.05 5.32
CA ALA A 295 -23.63 -21.21 6.19
C ALA A 295 -24.96 -21.28 6.94
N LYS A 296 -25.79 -22.29 6.61
CA LYS A 296 -27.07 -22.52 7.29
C LYS A 296 -26.76 -22.47 8.78
N ALA A 297 -27.33 -21.49 9.47
CA ALA A 297 -27.23 -21.38 10.92
C ALA A 297 -27.56 -22.78 11.46
N ALA A 298 -26.57 -23.40 12.11
CA ALA A 298 -26.78 -24.69 12.74
C ALA A 298 -27.98 -24.53 13.66
N LYS A 299 -29.11 -25.13 13.27
CA LYS A 299 -30.26 -25.27 14.16
C LYS A 299 -29.71 -25.96 15.40
N LYS A 300 -29.56 -25.19 16.48
CA LYS A 300 -29.39 -25.78 17.81
C LYS A 300 -30.61 -26.67 18.01
N ALA A 301 -30.35 -27.97 18.01
CA ALA A 301 -31.29 -29.00 18.44
C ALA A 301 -31.59 -28.81 19.93
#